data_AF-A0A848SY15-F1
#
_entry.id   AF-A0A848SY15-F1
#
_cell.length_a   1.000
_cell.length_b   1.000
_cell.length_c   1.000
_cell.angle_alpha   90.00
_cell.angle_beta   90.00
_cell.angle_gamma   90.00
#
_symmetry.space_group_name_H-M   'P 1'
#
loop_
_entity.id
_entity.type
_entity.pdbx_description
1 polymer ?
#
loop_
_entity_poly.entity_id
_entity_poly.type
_entity_poly.pdbx_seq_one_letter_code
_entity_poly.pdbx_strand_id
1 'polypeptide(L)'
;MILLAVMTALFMGLGLMIGGRMGMIIALLIAVGMNLFTYWNADKIVLRMHSAREVSAQDSPEFHGLVQQLAQRAGLPMPKVYIVENPQPNAFATGRNPENAAVAATTGLLEI
;
A
#
# COMPACT_ATOMS: atom_id res chain seq x y z
N MET A 1 15.47 0.87 -25.57
CA MET A 1 14.69 1.87 -26.34
C MET A 1 13.83 1.25 -27.44
N ILE A 2 14.35 0.34 -28.27
CA ILE A 2 13.58 -0.31 -29.36
C ILE A 2 12.33 -1.05 -28.85
N LEU A 3 12.45 -1.81 -27.76
CA LEU A 3 11.29 -2.50 -27.15
C LEU A 3 10.17 -1.54 -26.77
N LEU A 4 10.50 -0.43 -26.11
CA LEU A 4 9.56 0.63 -25.72
C LEU A 4 8.90 1.26 -26.94
N ALA A 5 9.66 1.56 -28.00
CA ALA A 5 9.13 2.10 -29.25
C ALA A 5 8.15 1.13 -29.94
N VAL A 6 8.49 -0.17 -29.98
CA VAL A 6 7.63 -1.22 -30.55
C VAL A 6 6.36 -1.40 -29.73
N MET A 7 6.45 -1.42 -28.40
CA MET A 7 5.27 -1.50 -27.54
C MET A 7 4.36 -0.29 -27.70
N THR A 8 4.90 0.93 -27.73
CA THR A 8 4.12 2.15 -27.98
C THR A 8 3.42 2.12 -29.32
N ALA A 9 4.11 1.69 -30.39
CA ALA A 9 3.52 1.55 -31.72
C ALA A 9 2.40 0.50 -31.75
N LEU A 10 2.58 -0.62 -31.05
CA LEU A 10 1.58 -1.68 -30.95
C LEU A 10 0.33 -1.21 -30.19
N PHE A 11 0.48 -0.54 -29.05
CA PHE A 11 -0.64 0.03 -28.30
C PHE A 11 -1.37 1.12 -29.08
N MET A 12 -0.66 1.96 -29.83
CA MET A 12 -1.25 2.98 -30.68
C MET A 12 -2.03 2.36 -31.85
N GLY A 13 -1.47 1.33 -32.49
CA GLY A 13 -2.13 0.57 -33.57
C GLY A 13 -3.39 -0.14 -33.11
N LEU A 14 -3.35 -0.87 -31.99
CA LEU A 14 -4.53 -1.49 -31.39
C LEU A 14 -5.56 -0.44 -30.92
N GLY A 15 -5.10 0.66 -30.32
CA GLY A 15 -5.97 1.73 -29.82
C GLY A 15 -6.78 2.40 -30.92
N LEU A 16 -6.17 2.61 -32.09
CA LEU A 16 -6.86 3.16 -33.27
C LEU A 16 -7.89 2.19 -33.86
N MET A 17 -7.60 0.88 -33.82
CA MET A 17 -8.43 -0.14 -34.45
C MET A 17 -9.63 -0.58 -33.60
N ILE A 18 -9.54 -0.50 -32.27
CA ILE A 18 -10.56 -1.04 -31.35
C ILE A 18 -11.60 -0.01 -30.94
N GLY A 19 -11.24 1.27 -30.77
CA GLY A 19 -12.05 2.17 -29.94
C GLY A 19 -12.71 3.36 -30.62
N GLY A 20 -12.07 3.96 -31.64
CA GLY A 20 -12.46 5.29 -32.11
C GLY A 20 -12.56 6.31 -30.94
N ARG A 21 -13.29 7.42 -31.15
CA ARG A 21 -13.47 8.46 -30.12
C ARG A 21 -14.22 7.96 -28.88
N MET A 22 -15.14 7.00 -29.04
CA MET A 22 -15.96 6.46 -27.96
C MET A 22 -15.18 5.51 -27.05
N GLY A 23 -14.37 4.62 -27.63
CA GLY A 23 -13.47 3.73 -26.89
C GLY A 23 -12.39 4.49 -26.12
N MET A 24 -11.88 5.61 -26.64
CA MET A 24 -10.98 6.49 -25.89
C MET A 24 -11.65 7.10 -24.65
N ILE A 25 -12.92 7.51 -24.74
CA ILE A 25 -13.66 8.06 -23.59
C ILE A 25 -13.93 6.97 -22.55
N ILE A 26 -14.33 5.77 -22.97
CA ILE A 26 -14.52 4.63 -22.05
C ILE A 26 -13.20 4.24 -21.39
N ALA A 27 -12.11 4.15 -22.16
CA ALA A 27 -10.79 3.83 -21.62
C ALA A 27 -10.32 4.90 -20.61
N LEU A 28 -10.58 6.18 -20.87
CA LEU A 28 -10.28 7.27 -19.95
C LEU A 28 -11.09 7.14 -18.65
N LEU A 29 -12.40 6.89 -18.74
CA LEU A 29 -13.26 6.71 -17.56
C LEU A 29 -12.83 5.49 -16.72
N ILE A 30 -12.48 4.39 -17.38
CA ILE A 30 -11.95 3.19 -16.73
C ILE A 30 -10.60 3.48 -16.07
N ALA A 31 -9.70 4.18 -16.74
CA ALA A 31 -8.39 4.53 -16.21
C ALA A 31 -8.48 5.46 -14.99
N VAL A 32 -9.35 6.48 -15.05
CA VAL A 32 -9.63 7.38 -13.92
C VAL A 32 -10.28 6.61 -12.77
N GLY A 33 -11.25 5.75 -13.06
CA GLY A 33 -11.89 4.88 -12.06
C GLY A 33 -10.91 3.94 -11.38
N MET A 34 -10.03 3.29 -12.15
CA MET A 34 -8.97 2.45 -11.61
C MET A 34 -7.96 3.27 -10.80
N ASN A 35 -7.60 4.48 -11.23
CA ASN A 35 -6.69 5.34 -10.48
C ASN A 35 -7.30 5.76 -9.13
N LEU A 36 -8.55 6.23 -9.10
CA LEU A 36 -9.23 6.56 -7.85
C LEU A 36 -9.39 5.34 -6.94
N PHE A 37 -9.78 4.19 -7.50
CA PHE A 37 -9.92 2.95 -6.73
C PHE A 37 -8.58 2.50 -6.16
N THR A 38 -7.51 2.58 -6.94
CA THR A 38 -6.16 2.23 -6.51
C THR A 38 -5.66 3.21 -5.45
N TYR A 39 -5.86 4.51 -5.64
CA TYR A 39 -5.54 5.53 -4.65
C TYR A 39 -6.28 5.27 -3.32
N TRP A 40 -7.53 4.82 -3.37
CA TRP A 40 -8.30 4.48 -2.18
C TRP A 40 -8.08 3.09 -1.60
N ASN A 41 -7.47 2.15 -2.32
CA ASN A 41 -7.22 0.79 -1.82
C ASN A 41 -5.74 0.37 -1.76
N ALA A 42 -4.80 1.21 -2.19
CA ALA A 42 -3.36 0.92 -2.19
C ALA A 42 -2.90 0.46 -0.80
N ASP A 43 -3.30 1.16 0.26
CA ASP A 43 -2.94 0.86 1.64
C ASP A 43 -3.37 -0.56 2.05
N LYS A 44 -4.58 -0.99 1.65
CA LYS A 44 -5.12 -2.32 1.97
C LYS A 44 -4.53 -3.43 1.11
N ILE A 45 -4.19 -3.13 -0.15
CA ILE A 45 -3.59 -4.09 -1.09
C ILE A 45 -2.15 -4.37 -0.69
N VAL A 46 -1.37 -3.34 -0.33
CA VAL A 46 0.01 -3.48 0.14
C VAL A 46 0.08 -4.22 1.49
N LEU A 47 -0.80 -3.89 2.44
CA LEU A 47 -0.84 -4.59 3.74
C LEU A 47 -1.21 -6.08 3.58
N ARG A 48 -2.12 -6.43 2.64
CA ARG A 48 -2.48 -7.83 2.34
C ARG A 48 -1.41 -8.59 1.55
N MET A 49 -0.64 -7.90 0.71
CA MET A 49 0.42 -8.54 -0.09
C MET A 49 1.66 -8.93 0.71
N HIS A 50 1.90 -8.31 1.88
CA HIS A 50 3.08 -8.57 2.71
C HIS A 50 2.87 -9.52 3.89
N SER A 51 1.75 -10.24 3.98
CA SER A 51 1.47 -11.13 5.13
C SER A 51 1.59 -10.41 6.48
N ALA A 52 1.26 -9.12 6.51
CA ALA A 52 1.31 -8.32 7.73
C ALA A 52 0.18 -8.77 8.67
N ARG A 53 0.54 -9.45 9.76
CA ARG A 53 -0.41 -9.88 10.79
C ARG A 53 -0.67 -8.70 11.71
N GLU A 54 -1.93 -8.28 11.81
CA GLU A 54 -2.33 -7.30 12.82
C GLU A 54 -2.10 -7.93 14.20
N VAL A 55 -1.39 -7.23 15.06
CA VAL A 55 -1.06 -7.70 16.41
C VAL A 55 -1.73 -6.82 17.44
N SER A 56 -2.33 -7.47 18.43
CA SER A 56 -2.88 -6.80 19.60
C SER A 56 -1.82 -6.62 20.68
N ALA A 57 -2.14 -5.84 21.71
CA ALA A 57 -1.33 -5.74 22.92
C ALA A 57 -1.08 -7.10 23.62
N GLN A 58 -1.88 -8.13 23.32
CA GLN A 58 -1.69 -9.48 23.86
C GLN A 58 -0.69 -10.30 23.03
N ASP A 59 -0.64 -10.09 21.71
CA ASP A 59 0.26 -10.81 20.81
C ASP A 59 1.71 -10.31 20.93
N SER A 60 1.90 -8.99 21.09
CA SER A 60 3.23 -8.38 21.28
C SER A 60 3.13 -7.16 22.20
N PRO A 61 3.10 -7.37 23.54
CA PRO A 61 2.91 -6.28 24.50
C PRO A 61 4.03 -5.24 24.47
N GLU A 62 5.26 -5.66 24.20
CA GLU A 62 6.41 -4.77 24.14
C GLU A 62 6.34 -3.83 22.93
N PHE A 63 6.21 -4.38 21.72
CA PHE A 63 6.13 -3.57 20.50
C PHE A 63 4.86 -2.71 20.46
N HIS A 64 3.71 -3.27 20.81
CA HIS A 64 2.46 -2.53 20.86
C HIS A 64 2.50 -1.43 21.93
N GLY A 65 3.10 -1.70 23.09
CA GLY A 65 3.29 -0.71 24.17
C GLY A 65 4.22 0.43 23.76
N LEU A 66 5.29 0.14 23.04
CA LEU A 66 6.21 1.15 22.51
C LEU A 66 5.50 2.08 21.51
N VAL A 67 4.76 1.50 20.56
CA VAL A 67 3.97 2.28 19.59
C VAL A 67 2.91 3.13 20.31
N GLN A 68 2.25 2.57 21.33
CA GLN A 68 1.26 3.30 22.13
C GLN A 68 1.87 4.49 22.87
N GLN A 69 3.04 4.32 23.51
CA GLN A 69 3.73 5.42 24.18
C GLN A 69 4.14 6.52 23.19
N LEU A 70 4.63 6.15 22.01
CA LEU A 70 5.00 7.11 20.96
C LEU A 70 3.77 7.87 20.45
N ALA A 71 2.66 7.18 20.18
CA ALA A 71 1.42 7.80 19.73
C ALA A 71 0.86 8.77 20.80
N GLN A 72 0.86 8.37 22.07
CA GLN A 72 0.43 9.24 23.18
C GLN A 72 1.31 10.47 23.32
N ARG A 73 2.65 10.32 23.24
CA ARG A 73 3.58 11.46 23.29
C ARG A 73 3.39 12.42 22.13
N ALA A 74 3.02 11.90 20.96
CA ALA A 74 2.73 12.70 19.77
C ALA A 74 1.31 13.29 19.75
N GLY A 75 0.45 12.95 20.72
CA GLY A 75 -0.96 13.36 20.72
C GLY A 75 -1.76 12.74 19.55
N LEU A 76 -1.32 11.60 19.03
CA LEU A 76 -1.94 10.91 17.89
C LEU A 76 -2.83 9.76 18.39
N PRO A 77 -3.91 9.45 17.65
CA PRO A 77 -4.68 8.23 17.90
C PRO A 77 -3.79 6.99 17.70
N MET A 78 -4.14 5.88 18.36
CA MET A 78 -3.38 4.64 18.28
C MET A 78 -3.40 4.09 16.85
N PRO A 79 -2.25 4.00 16.16
CA PRO A 79 -2.20 3.39 14.84
C PRO A 79 -2.37 1.88 14.96
N LYS A 80 -2.78 1.25 13.87
CA LYS A 80 -2.80 -0.22 13.78
C LYS A 80 -1.38 -0.77 13.77
N VAL A 81 -1.13 -1.81 14.54
CA VAL A 81 0.21 -2.41 14.68
C VAL A 81 0.25 -3.73 13.94
N TYR A 82 1.27 -3.91 13.10
CA TYR A 82 1.46 -5.10 12.30
C TYR A 82 2.84 -5.71 12.51
N ILE A 83 2.92 -7.05 12.44
CA ILE A 83 4.19 -7.77 12.34
C ILE A 83 4.26 -8.43 10.96
N VAL A 84 5.39 -8.27 10.31
CA VAL A 84 5.70 -8.91 9.02
C VAL A 84 6.70 -10.04 9.27
N GLU A 85 6.36 -11.26 8.88
CA GLU A 85 7.27 -12.41 8.98
C GLU A 85 8.39 -12.27 7.95
N ASN A 86 9.51 -11.67 8.35
CA ASN A 86 10.68 -11.47 7.51
C ASN A 86 11.94 -11.36 8.40
N PRO A 87 12.96 -12.20 8.18
CA PRO A 87 14.19 -12.16 8.97
C PRO A 87 15.07 -10.92 8.70
N GLN A 88 14.81 -10.15 7.64
CA GLN A 88 15.53 -8.90 7.41
C GLN A 88 14.96 -7.79 8.30
N PRO A 89 15.80 -7.12 9.11
CA PRO A 89 15.34 -6.08 10.03
C PRO A 89 14.85 -4.85 9.27
N ASN A 90 13.57 -4.50 9.46
CA ASN A 90 12.95 -3.32 8.87
C ASN A 90 11.69 -2.90 9.65
N ALA A 91 11.34 -1.62 9.59
CA ALA A 91 10.07 -1.09 10.06
C ALA A 91 9.60 0.06 9.16
N PHE A 92 8.28 0.17 8.99
CA PHE A 92 7.67 1.23 8.20
C PHE A 92 6.33 1.66 8.79
N ALA A 93 5.97 2.93 8.55
CA ALA A 93 4.69 3.49 8.93
C ALA A 93 3.97 4.03 7.69
N THR A 94 2.67 3.84 7.62
CA THR A 94 1.81 4.29 6.50
C THR A 94 0.46 4.75 7.02
N GLY A 95 -0.28 5.52 6.22
CA GLY A 95 -1.61 5.99 6.56
C GLY A 95 -1.94 7.30 5.86
N ARG A 96 -3.22 7.47 5.48
CA ARG A 96 -3.70 8.69 4.80
C ARG A 96 -3.96 9.85 5.76
N ASN A 97 -4.23 9.53 7.01
CA ASN A 97 -4.49 10.48 8.08
C ASN A 97 -4.21 9.78 9.43
N PRO A 98 -4.15 10.53 10.54
CA PRO A 98 -3.87 9.95 11.85
C PRO A 98 -4.84 8.81 12.24
N GLU A 99 -6.12 8.91 11.92
CA GLU A 99 -7.10 7.86 12.27
C GLU A 99 -6.94 6.56 11.47
N ASN A 100 -6.30 6.61 10.31
CA ASN A 100 -6.03 5.45 9.46
C ASN A 100 -4.53 5.16 9.36
N ALA A 101 -3.76 5.51 10.39
CA ALA A 101 -2.34 5.19 10.47
C ALA A 101 -2.10 3.72 10.85
N ALA A 102 -1.01 3.17 10.33
CA ALA A 102 -0.52 1.83 10.59
C ALA A 102 1.01 1.83 10.72
N VAL A 103 1.53 1.03 11.64
CA VAL A 103 2.96 0.82 11.88
C VAL A 103 3.24 -0.67 11.77
N ALA A 104 4.27 -1.04 11.02
CA ALA A 104 4.68 -2.43 10.84
C ALA A 104 6.16 -2.59 11.14
N ALA A 105 6.53 -3.69 11.80
CA ALA A 105 7.90 -4.12 12.02
C ALA A 105 8.08 -5.56 11.55
N THR A 106 9.28 -5.91 11.09
CA THR A 106 9.60 -7.29 10.72
C THR A 106 10.04 -8.11 11.93
N THR A 107 9.82 -9.43 11.90
CA THR A 107 10.31 -10.34 12.97
C THR A 107 11.83 -10.20 13.18
N GLY A 108 12.60 -10.07 12.10
CA GLY A 108 14.05 -9.84 12.18
C GLY A 108 14.46 -8.52 12.83
N LEU A 109 13.58 -7.52 12.90
CA LEU A 109 13.84 -6.30 13.68
C LEU A 109 13.50 -6.49 15.16
N LEU A 110 12.44 -7.26 15.46
CA LEU A 110 11.97 -7.49 16.83
C LEU A 110 12.85 -8.46 17.63
N GLU A 111 13.67 -9.26 16.94
CA GLU A 111 14.59 -10.23 17.54
C GLU A 111 16.02 -9.66 17.78
N ILE A 112 16.23 -8.37 17.54
CA ILE A 112 17.51 -7.65 17.77
C ILE A 112 17.49 -7.00 19.15
#